data_AF-A0A0H5PZM1-F1
#
_entry.id   AF-A0A0H5PZM1-F1
#
_cell.length_a   1.000
_cell.length_b   1.000
_cell.length_c   1.000
_cell.angle_alpha   90.00
_cell.angle_beta   90.00
_cell.angle_gamma   90.00
#
_symmetry.space_group_name_H-M   'P 1'
#
loop_
_entity.id
_entity.type
_entity.pdbx_description
1 polymer ?
#
loop_
_entity_poly.entity_id
_entity_poly.type
_entity_poly.pdbx_seq_one_letter_code
_entity_poly.pdbx_strand_id
1 'polypeptide(L)'
;MEQENINSVDASTTTENERRKKELENASNTVIELMGKETEKNWIELYLVIAKVEEEKLYQPEYKSLTAWGTALAQKGQFRLRELWRRKRAGETYRKYENRRKLLGKKFVPLEEANETKGLTPRNLETVSKIAGGDRKIEDQLIDRLTAGKLKKTQLDEMWYAAKEYGVKVRKSRHEPIEEVNDSSNIDMSAHRIVTAIQCANQGDWLPEDRQELPWKKDKYKVYTEVPVYTGSTDTPARIDAVVIETFGCKYKTEAIIHAIEIKVSKSDLEADKKMNEYTDFANYMWLAVPPELKKIAENYIDDAQGEQTWGLLLVETDPESEEDHLVVVRKPKQLAGIMRGDIFEYLVAQYI
;
A
#
# COMPACT_ATOMS: atom_id res chain seq x y z
N MET A 1 -62.48 -6.96 -7.00
CA MET A 1 -61.36 -6.00 -6.87
C MET A 1 -60.10 -6.60 -6.23
N GLU A 2 -60.17 -7.49 -5.22
CA GLU A 2 -58.95 -8.14 -4.68
C GLU A 2 -58.34 -9.22 -5.60
N GLN A 3 -59.14 -10.02 -6.31
CA GLN A 3 -58.62 -11.07 -7.22
C GLN A 3 -57.96 -10.53 -8.50
N GLU A 4 -58.39 -9.38 -9.03
CA GLU A 4 -57.73 -8.74 -10.18
C GLU A 4 -56.36 -8.16 -9.81
N ASN A 5 -56.22 -7.67 -8.57
CA ASN A 5 -54.98 -7.09 -8.07
C ASN A 5 -53.93 -8.16 -7.75
N ILE A 6 -54.35 -9.35 -7.31
CA ILE A 6 -53.45 -10.51 -7.10
C ILE A 6 -52.95 -11.04 -8.45
N ASN A 7 -53.83 -11.19 -9.44
CA ASN A 7 -53.46 -11.68 -10.77
C ASN A 7 -52.56 -10.70 -11.55
N SER A 8 -52.71 -9.38 -11.38
CA SER A 8 -51.84 -8.40 -12.05
C SER A 8 -50.44 -8.34 -11.43
N VAL A 9 -50.33 -8.51 -10.11
CA VAL A 9 -49.04 -8.58 -9.42
C VAL A 9 -48.30 -9.85 -9.83
N ASP A 10 -48.96 -11.01 -9.84
CA ASP A 10 -48.33 -12.30 -10.17
C ASP A 10 -47.82 -12.36 -11.62
N ALA A 11 -48.58 -11.81 -12.57
CA ALA A 11 -48.15 -11.65 -13.97
C ALA A 11 -46.95 -10.70 -14.10
N SER A 12 -46.96 -9.57 -13.39
CA SER A 12 -45.85 -8.61 -13.38
C SER A 12 -44.56 -9.19 -12.81
N THR A 13 -44.63 -9.97 -11.73
CA THR A 13 -43.45 -10.64 -11.15
C THR A 13 -42.90 -11.73 -12.06
N THR A 14 -43.78 -12.43 -12.79
CA THR A 14 -43.39 -13.48 -13.74
C THR A 14 -42.63 -12.88 -14.92
N THR A 15 -43.14 -11.81 -15.53
CA THR A 15 -42.46 -11.11 -16.64
C THR A 15 -41.13 -10.49 -16.23
N GLU A 16 -41.05 -9.92 -15.03
CA GLU A 16 -39.79 -9.37 -14.49
C GLU A 16 -38.75 -10.47 -14.20
N ASN A 17 -39.18 -11.62 -13.67
CA ASN A 17 -38.28 -12.76 -13.45
C ASN A 17 -37.75 -13.34 -14.76
N GLU A 18 -38.57 -13.43 -15.81
CA GLU A 18 -38.12 -13.85 -17.14
C GLU A 18 -37.12 -12.87 -17.74
N ARG A 19 -37.35 -11.55 -17.59
CA ARG A 19 -36.40 -10.52 -18.00
C ARG A 19 -35.06 -10.69 -17.28
N ARG A 20 -35.08 -10.83 -15.94
CA ARG A 20 -33.87 -11.03 -15.12
C ARG A 20 -33.10 -12.28 -15.50
N LYS A 21 -33.78 -13.40 -15.76
CA LYS A 21 -33.14 -14.64 -16.22
C LYS A 21 -32.42 -14.45 -17.55
N LYS A 22 -33.07 -13.78 -18.52
CA LYS A 22 -32.46 -13.48 -19.81
C LYS A 22 -31.23 -12.58 -19.67
N GLU A 23 -31.32 -11.55 -18.84
CA GLU A 23 -30.19 -10.65 -18.56
C GLU A 23 -29.05 -11.36 -17.81
N LEU A 24 -29.38 -12.25 -16.87
CA LEU A 24 -28.42 -13.09 -16.15
C LEU A 24 -27.70 -14.07 -17.09
N GLU A 25 -28.41 -14.72 -18.01
CA GLU A 25 -27.80 -15.63 -18.99
C GLU A 25 -26.85 -14.87 -19.92
N ASN A 26 -27.24 -13.69 -20.40
CA ASN A 26 -26.36 -12.82 -21.19
C ASN A 26 -25.10 -12.45 -20.39
N ALA A 27 -25.26 -11.97 -19.16
CA ALA A 27 -24.13 -11.63 -18.28
C ALA A 27 -23.24 -12.85 -17.99
N SER A 28 -23.83 -14.02 -17.82
CA SER A 28 -23.13 -15.28 -17.58
C SER A 28 -22.23 -15.66 -18.76
N ASN A 29 -22.74 -15.55 -19.97
CA ASN A 29 -21.99 -15.84 -21.19
C ASN A 29 -20.86 -14.83 -21.40
N THR A 30 -21.12 -13.53 -21.17
CA THR A 30 -20.07 -12.49 -21.20
C THR A 30 -18.97 -12.77 -20.16
N VAL A 31 -19.32 -13.12 -18.91
CA VAL A 31 -18.33 -13.44 -17.88
C VAL A 31 -17.46 -14.62 -18.31
N ILE A 32 -18.05 -15.70 -18.81
CA ILE A 32 -17.30 -16.88 -19.27
C ILE A 32 -16.34 -16.51 -20.41
N GLU A 33 -16.81 -15.72 -21.38
CA GLU A 33 -16.00 -15.24 -22.50
C GLU A 33 -14.80 -14.41 -22.01
N LEU A 34 -15.04 -13.42 -21.14
CA LEU A 34 -14.01 -12.53 -20.60
C LEU A 34 -13.01 -13.25 -19.68
N MET A 35 -13.45 -14.32 -19.01
CA MET A 35 -12.58 -15.18 -18.21
C MET A 35 -11.75 -16.14 -19.07
N GLY A 36 -12.25 -16.54 -20.24
CA GLY A 36 -11.54 -17.40 -21.20
C GLY A 36 -10.48 -16.68 -22.03
N LYS A 37 -10.55 -15.34 -22.15
CA LYS A 37 -9.50 -14.53 -22.78
C LYS A 37 -8.28 -14.44 -21.84
N GLU A 38 -7.09 -14.80 -22.32
CA GLU A 38 -5.82 -14.77 -21.57
C GLU A 38 -5.33 -13.36 -21.19
N THR A 39 -6.14 -12.31 -21.35
CA THR A 39 -5.69 -10.94 -21.16
C THR A 39 -6.13 -10.37 -19.83
N GLU A 40 -5.18 -9.91 -19.03
CA GLU A 40 -5.42 -9.05 -17.86
C GLU A 40 -6.18 -7.76 -18.23
N LYS A 41 -6.29 -7.41 -19.52
CA LYS A 41 -6.87 -6.17 -20.06
C LYS A 41 -8.39 -6.04 -20.01
N ASN A 42 -9.14 -7.10 -19.73
CA ASN A 42 -10.61 -7.05 -19.76
C ASN A 42 -11.24 -7.11 -18.34
N TRP A 43 -10.44 -6.82 -17.32
CA TRP A 43 -10.88 -6.92 -15.94
C TRP A 43 -11.95 -5.90 -15.56
N ILE A 44 -11.94 -4.73 -16.22
CA ILE A 44 -12.91 -3.65 -16.00
C ILE A 44 -14.27 -4.03 -16.56
N GLU A 45 -14.33 -4.47 -17.82
CA GLU A 45 -15.56 -4.97 -18.43
C GLU A 45 -16.17 -6.12 -17.60
N LEU A 46 -15.32 -7.06 -17.19
CA LEU A 46 -15.74 -8.15 -16.31
C LEU A 46 -16.32 -7.63 -14.99
N TYR A 47 -15.66 -6.66 -14.35
CA TYR A 47 -16.15 -6.06 -13.12
C TYR A 47 -17.51 -5.37 -13.33
N LEU A 48 -17.69 -4.59 -14.39
CA LEU A 48 -18.93 -3.89 -14.68
C LEU A 48 -20.11 -4.86 -14.87
N VAL A 49 -19.89 -5.98 -15.56
CA VAL A 49 -20.91 -7.03 -15.73
C VAL A 49 -21.30 -7.64 -14.37
N ILE A 50 -20.31 -7.99 -13.54
CA ILE A 50 -20.56 -8.58 -12.22
C ILE A 50 -21.24 -7.58 -11.28
N ALA A 51 -20.82 -6.31 -11.31
CA ALA A 51 -21.40 -5.24 -10.50
C ALA A 51 -22.88 -5.05 -10.85
N LYS A 52 -23.23 -5.00 -12.14
CA LYS A 52 -24.62 -4.94 -12.59
C LYS A 52 -25.45 -6.12 -12.06
N VAL A 53 -24.94 -7.35 -12.19
CA VAL A 53 -25.62 -8.56 -11.69
C VAL A 53 -25.87 -8.49 -10.18
N GLU A 54 -24.93 -7.94 -9.42
CA GLU A 54 -25.06 -7.77 -7.96
C GLU A 54 -26.05 -6.65 -7.60
N GLU A 55 -25.94 -5.48 -8.22
CA GLU A 55 -26.77 -4.30 -7.98
C GLU A 55 -28.24 -4.55 -8.32
N GLU A 56 -28.50 -5.12 -9.51
CA GLU A 56 -29.86 -5.45 -9.98
C GLU A 56 -30.35 -6.80 -9.44
N LYS A 57 -29.52 -7.51 -8.68
CA LYS A 57 -29.82 -8.83 -8.09
C LYS A 57 -30.31 -9.85 -9.12
N LEU A 58 -29.75 -9.80 -10.34
CA LEU A 58 -30.16 -10.63 -11.48
C LEU A 58 -30.07 -12.13 -11.20
N TYR A 59 -29.20 -12.53 -10.27
CA TYR A 59 -29.00 -13.93 -9.89
C TYR A 59 -30.14 -14.54 -9.07
N GLN A 60 -31.00 -13.74 -8.41
CA GLN A 60 -31.98 -14.23 -7.45
C GLN A 60 -33.02 -15.23 -7.99
N PRO A 61 -33.49 -15.13 -9.25
CA PRO A 61 -34.45 -16.10 -9.78
C PRO A 61 -33.91 -17.54 -9.91
N GLU A 62 -32.59 -17.72 -9.96
CA GLU A 62 -31.96 -19.03 -10.22
C GLU A 62 -30.96 -19.45 -9.14
N TYR A 63 -30.37 -18.49 -8.43
CA TYR A 63 -29.29 -18.73 -7.47
C TYR A 63 -29.59 -18.10 -6.12
N LYS A 64 -29.24 -18.81 -5.06
CA LYS A 64 -29.41 -18.34 -3.66
C LYS A 64 -28.50 -17.16 -3.31
N SER A 65 -27.42 -16.95 -4.06
CA SER A 65 -26.46 -15.86 -3.84
C SER A 65 -25.61 -15.59 -5.08
N LEU A 66 -24.99 -14.40 -5.12
CA LEU A 66 -23.98 -14.07 -6.13
C LEU A 66 -22.82 -15.09 -6.16
N THR A 67 -22.44 -15.62 -4.98
CA THR A 67 -21.39 -16.65 -4.88
C THR A 67 -21.83 -17.98 -5.46
N ALA A 68 -23.09 -18.37 -5.31
CA ALA A 68 -23.64 -19.57 -5.93
C ALA A 68 -23.63 -19.44 -7.47
N TRP A 69 -24.04 -18.28 -8.00
CA TRP A 69 -23.93 -17.96 -9.42
C TRP A 69 -22.47 -18.03 -9.90
N GLY A 70 -21.54 -17.35 -9.21
CA GLY A 70 -20.12 -17.39 -9.57
C GLY A 70 -19.50 -18.79 -9.54
N THR A 71 -19.91 -19.65 -8.60
CA THR A 71 -19.50 -21.06 -8.55
C THR A 71 -19.97 -21.83 -9.77
N ALA A 72 -21.23 -21.64 -10.17
CA ALA A 72 -21.78 -22.26 -11.37
C ALA A 72 -21.05 -21.79 -12.65
N LEU A 73 -20.73 -20.50 -12.74
CA LEU A 73 -19.92 -19.96 -13.85
C LEU A 73 -18.52 -20.57 -13.91
N ALA A 74 -17.84 -20.68 -12.77
CA ALA A 74 -16.51 -21.26 -12.69
C ALA A 74 -16.48 -22.72 -13.17
N GLN A 75 -17.54 -23.48 -12.84
CA GLN A 75 -17.72 -24.85 -13.33
C GLN A 75 -18.01 -24.89 -14.84
N LYS A 76 -18.97 -24.08 -15.31
CA LYS A 76 -19.38 -24.02 -16.74
C LYS A 76 -18.24 -23.54 -17.64
N GLY A 77 -17.52 -22.51 -17.23
CA GLY A 77 -16.42 -21.89 -17.98
C GLY A 77 -15.03 -22.43 -17.67
N GLN A 78 -14.92 -23.47 -16.82
CA GLN A 78 -13.66 -24.12 -16.45
C GLN A 78 -12.54 -23.17 -15.96
N PHE A 79 -12.89 -22.14 -15.19
CA PHE A 79 -11.91 -21.20 -14.63
C PHE A 79 -11.87 -21.26 -13.09
N ARG A 80 -10.80 -20.73 -12.50
CA ARG A 80 -10.66 -20.68 -11.03
C ARG A 80 -11.57 -19.61 -10.46
N LEU A 81 -12.51 -19.99 -9.58
CA LEU A 81 -13.42 -19.05 -8.88
C LEU A 81 -12.69 -17.90 -8.17
N ARG A 82 -11.50 -18.17 -7.61
CA ARG A 82 -10.65 -17.15 -6.97
C ARG A 82 -10.25 -16.02 -7.92
N GLU A 83 -10.05 -16.32 -9.21
CA GLU A 83 -9.67 -15.33 -10.22
C GLU A 83 -10.79 -14.35 -10.49
N LEU A 84 -12.02 -14.86 -10.66
CA LEU A 84 -13.24 -14.07 -10.83
C LEU A 84 -13.38 -13.06 -9.68
N TRP A 85 -13.27 -13.54 -8.44
CA TRP A 85 -13.39 -12.68 -7.27
C TRP A 85 -12.20 -11.74 -7.05
N ARG A 86 -11.00 -12.06 -7.56
CA ARG A 86 -9.88 -11.10 -7.56
C ARG A 86 -10.19 -9.91 -8.45
N ARG A 87 -10.64 -10.16 -9.68
CA ARG A 87 -11.00 -9.11 -10.64
C ARG A 87 -12.19 -8.27 -10.16
N LYS A 88 -13.22 -8.89 -9.57
CA LYS A 88 -14.32 -8.16 -8.92
C LYS A 88 -13.82 -7.21 -7.83
N ARG A 89 -13.02 -7.72 -6.87
CA ARG A 89 -12.51 -6.93 -5.75
C ARG A 89 -11.59 -5.80 -6.21
N ALA A 90 -10.83 -5.99 -7.29
CA ALA A 90 -10.04 -4.92 -7.88
C ALA A 90 -10.93 -3.75 -8.36
N GLY A 91 -12.04 -4.05 -9.04
CA GLY A 91 -13.01 -3.02 -9.45
C GLY A 91 -13.69 -2.33 -8.27
N GLU A 92 -14.07 -3.08 -7.23
CA GLU A 92 -14.61 -2.49 -6.00
C GLU A 92 -13.61 -1.55 -5.31
N THR A 93 -12.33 -1.94 -5.29
CA THR A 93 -11.25 -1.13 -4.70
C THR A 93 -11.11 0.19 -5.47
N TYR A 94 -11.05 0.10 -6.80
CA TYR A 94 -10.91 1.28 -7.64
C TYR A 94 -12.15 2.18 -7.61
N ARG A 95 -13.38 1.63 -7.59
CA ARG A 95 -14.61 2.43 -7.43
C ARG A 95 -14.63 3.18 -6.10
N LYS A 96 -14.15 2.57 -5.01
CA LYS A 96 -14.05 3.25 -3.72
C LYS A 96 -13.07 4.41 -3.77
N TYR A 97 -11.89 4.21 -4.35
CA TYR A 97 -10.93 5.27 -4.64
C TYR A 97 -11.56 6.38 -5.48
N GLU A 98 -12.21 6.03 -6.59
CA GLU A 98 -12.87 6.98 -7.50
C GLU A 98 -13.89 7.85 -6.76
N ASN A 99 -14.75 7.24 -5.94
CA ASN A 99 -15.75 7.94 -5.14
C ASN A 99 -15.12 8.89 -4.13
N ARG A 100 -14.04 8.48 -3.44
CA ARG A 100 -13.30 9.36 -2.53
C ARG A 100 -12.72 10.57 -3.26
N ARG A 101 -12.06 10.35 -4.40
CA ARG A 101 -11.46 11.43 -5.20
C ARG A 101 -12.51 12.40 -5.74
N LYS A 102 -13.68 11.89 -6.16
CA LYS A 102 -14.83 12.72 -6.55
C LYS A 102 -15.32 13.61 -5.40
N LEU A 103 -15.50 13.04 -4.20
CA LEU A 103 -15.95 13.78 -3.01
C LEU A 103 -14.96 14.88 -2.61
N LEU A 104 -13.66 14.62 -2.78
CA LEU A 104 -12.59 15.56 -2.48
C LEU A 104 -12.31 16.57 -3.62
N GLY A 105 -13.04 16.48 -4.75
CA GLY A 105 -12.82 17.33 -5.93
C GLY A 105 -11.45 17.15 -6.58
N LYS A 106 -10.80 16.00 -6.38
CA LYS A 106 -9.46 15.70 -6.89
C LYS A 106 -9.53 15.07 -8.27
N LYS A 107 -8.43 15.16 -9.02
CA LYS A 107 -8.28 14.47 -10.31
C LYS A 107 -8.07 12.97 -10.09
N PHE A 108 -8.68 12.17 -10.94
CA PHE A 108 -8.51 10.72 -11.01
C PHE A 108 -8.79 10.27 -12.46
N VAL A 109 -8.32 9.08 -12.82
CA VAL A 109 -8.68 8.45 -14.09
C VAL A 109 -10.00 7.70 -13.89
N PRO A 110 -11.05 7.91 -14.70
CA PRO A 110 -12.27 7.12 -14.62
C PRO A 110 -11.97 5.63 -14.75
N LEU A 111 -12.71 4.78 -14.04
CA LEU A 111 -12.49 3.33 -14.08
C LEU A 111 -12.53 2.80 -15.52
N GLU A 112 -13.44 3.31 -16.34
CA GLU A 112 -13.63 2.92 -17.72
C GLU A 112 -12.40 3.22 -18.61
N GLU A 113 -11.59 4.22 -18.24
CA GLU A 113 -10.35 4.62 -18.93
C GLU A 113 -9.10 3.96 -18.32
N ALA A 114 -9.21 3.41 -17.11
CA ALA A 114 -8.08 2.84 -16.37
C ALA A 114 -7.47 1.58 -17.04
N ASN A 115 -8.17 0.96 -17.98
CA ASN A 115 -7.73 -0.25 -18.69
C ASN A 115 -6.43 -0.05 -19.50
N GLU A 116 -6.16 1.18 -19.92
CA GLU A 116 -4.94 1.53 -20.66
C GLU A 116 -3.74 1.75 -19.74
N THR A 117 -3.97 1.87 -18.43
CA THR A 117 -2.93 2.16 -17.46
C THR A 117 -2.21 0.88 -17.04
N LYS A 118 -1.01 0.66 -17.59
CA LYS A 118 -0.19 -0.54 -17.36
C LYS A 118 0.03 -0.90 -15.87
N GLY A 119 0.02 0.09 -14.97
CA GLY A 119 0.17 -0.10 -13.53
C GLY A 119 -1.08 -0.63 -12.81
N LEU A 120 -2.28 -0.43 -13.38
CA LEU A 120 -3.56 -0.76 -12.76
C LEU A 120 -4.06 -2.15 -13.19
N THR A 121 -3.41 -3.17 -12.64
CA THR A 121 -3.86 -4.57 -12.82
C THR A 121 -4.63 -5.05 -11.58
N PRO A 122 -5.52 -6.05 -11.71
CA PRO A 122 -6.21 -6.64 -10.56
C PRO A 122 -5.28 -7.15 -9.48
N ARG A 123 -4.09 -7.65 -9.86
CA ARG A 123 -3.07 -8.11 -8.93
C ARG A 123 -2.45 -6.95 -8.16
N ASN A 124 -2.11 -5.86 -8.85
CA ASN A 124 -1.52 -4.69 -8.19
C ASN A 124 -2.54 -4.05 -7.23
N LEU A 125 -3.80 -3.90 -7.63
CA LEU A 125 -4.86 -3.40 -6.74
C LEU A 125 -5.08 -4.30 -5.52
N GLU A 126 -5.04 -5.63 -5.69
CA GLU A 126 -5.08 -6.56 -4.55
C GLU A 126 -3.88 -6.37 -3.60
N THR A 127 -2.68 -6.13 -4.14
CA THR A 127 -1.49 -5.86 -3.33
C THR A 127 -1.59 -4.50 -2.62
N VAL A 128 -2.10 -3.46 -3.29
CA VAL A 128 -2.35 -2.15 -2.66
C VAL A 128 -3.28 -2.29 -1.46
N SER A 129 -4.44 -2.94 -1.60
CA SER A 129 -5.36 -3.08 -0.46
C SER A 129 -4.76 -3.91 0.69
N LYS A 130 -3.81 -4.80 0.41
CA LYS A 130 -3.05 -5.53 1.45
C LYS A 130 -2.06 -4.64 2.18
N ILE A 131 -1.32 -3.80 1.44
CA ILE A 131 -0.37 -2.82 2.02
C ILE A 131 -1.13 -1.79 2.84
N ALA A 132 -2.25 -1.29 2.33
CA ALA A 132 -3.06 -0.28 3.01
C ALA A 132 -3.65 -0.81 4.32
N GLY A 133 -4.05 -2.09 4.39
CA GLY A 133 -4.60 -2.67 5.61
C GLY A 133 -5.88 -1.99 6.13
N GLY A 134 -6.54 -1.18 5.30
CA GLY A 134 -7.67 -0.34 5.69
C GLY A 134 -7.36 1.17 5.74
N ASP A 135 -6.08 1.58 5.72
CA ASP A 135 -5.69 2.98 5.63
C ASP A 135 -5.98 3.54 4.23
N ARG A 136 -6.98 4.41 4.16
CA ARG A 136 -7.46 5.01 2.91
C ARG A 136 -6.40 5.92 2.26
N LYS A 137 -5.57 6.60 3.06
CA LYS A 137 -4.53 7.49 2.53
C LYS A 137 -3.44 6.69 1.82
N ILE A 138 -3.00 5.59 2.44
CA ILE A 138 -2.04 4.68 1.78
C ILE A 138 -2.66 4.05 0.53
N GLU A 139 -3.92 3.59 0.59
CA GLU A 139 -4.60 3.04 -0.59
C GLU A 139 -4.63 4.04 -1.76
N ASP A 140 -5.04 5.29 -1.49
CA ASP A 140 -5.17 6.33 -2.51
C ASP A 140 -3.80 6.77 -3.06
N GLN A 141 -2.81 6.99 -2.19
CA GLN A 141 -1.44 7.32 -2.59
C GLN A 141 -0.84 6.25 -3.52
N LEU A 142 -1.01 4.97 -3.19
CA LEU A 142 -0.45 3.89 -4.02
C LEU A 142 -1.18 3.75 -5.36
N ILE A 143 -2.50 3.93 -5.40
CA ILE A 143 -3.27 3.95 -6.65
C ILE A 143 -2.82 5.13 -7.53
N ASP A 144 -2.64 6.32 -6.97
CA ASP A 144 -2.14 7.48 -7.70
C ASP A 144 -0.77 7.23 -8.33
N ARG A 145 0.15 6.66 -7.55
CA ARG A 145 1.51 6.35 -8.03
C ARG A 145 1.53 5.23 -9.07
N LEU A 146 0.67 4.21 -8.96
CA LEU A 146 0.49 3.20 -10.01
C LEU A 146 -0.06 3.83 -11.29
N THR A 147 -1.03 4.74 -11.15
CA THR A 147 -1.66 5.42 -12.28
C THR A 147 -0.67 6.32 -13.01
N ALA A 148 0.15 7.05 -12.27
CA ALA A 148 1.21 7.91 -12.81
C ALA A 148 2.44 7.15 -13.34
N GLY A 149 2.47 5.81 -13.24
CA GLY A 149 3.64 5.01 -13.63
C GLY A 149 4.87 5.18 -12.74
N LYS A 150 4.72 5.84 -11.58
CA LYS A 150 5.77 6.09 -10.58
C LYS A 150 6.02 4.89 -9.65
N LEU A 151 5.16 3.89 -9.67
CA LEU A 151 5.29 2.66 -8.88
C LEU A 151 5.27 1.43 -9.78
N LYS A 152 6.36 0.65 -9.75
CA LYS A 152 6.46 -0.63 -10.46
C LYS A 152 5.96 -1.77 -9.58
N LYS A 153 5.52 -2.86 -10.22
CA LYS A 153 5.10 -4.09 -9.52
C LYS A 153 6.13 -4.62 -8.52
N THR A 154 7.41 -4.63 -8.88
CA THR A 154 8.47 -5.12 -8.00
C THR A 154 8.60 -4.27 -6.73
N GLN A 155 8.46 -2.95 -6.86
CA GLN A 155 8.46 -2.03 -5.72
C GLN A 155 7.22 -2.25 -4.86
N LEU A 156 6.05 -2.41 -5.48
CA LEU A 156 4.82 -2.73 -4.76
C LEU A 156 4.91 -4.07 -4.00
N ASP A 157 5.53 -5.09 -4.59
CA ASP A 157 5.77 -6.37 -3.91
C ASP A 157 6.72 -6.17 -2.70
N GLU A 158 7.78 -5.36 -2.82
CA GLU A 158 8.67 -4.99 -1.70
C GLU A 158 7.95 -4.24 -0.58
N MET A 159 7.10 -3.26 -0.92
CA MET A 159 6.27 -2.54 0.05
C MET A 159 5.34 -3.50 0.82
N TRP A 160 4.82 -4.52 0.13
CA TRP A 160 4.00 -5.55 0.77
C TRP A 160 4.78 -6.42 1.76
N TYR A 161 6.04 -6.75 1.48
CA TYR A 161 6.87 -7.49 2.44
C TYR A 161 7.13 -6.66 3.71
N ALA A 162 7.49 -5.38 3.57
CA ALA A 162 7.68 -4.50 4.73
C ALA A 162 6.39 -4.30 5.54
N ALA A 163 5.25 -4.09 4.86
CA ALA A 163 3.95 -3.97 5.53
C ALA A 163 3.60 -5.21 6.38
N LYS A 164 3.98 -6.42 5.94
CA LYS A 164 3.79 -7.63 6.74
C LYS A 164 4.66 -7.67 7.99
N GLU A 165 5.93 -7.29 7.87
CA GLU A 165 6.87 -7.25 8.98
C GLU A 165 6.41 -6.25 10.04
N TYR A 166 5.89 -5.10 9.59
CA TYR A 166 5.25 -4.10 10.43
C TYR A 166 3.92 -4.57 11.07
N GLY A 167 3.38 -5.72 10.64
CA GLY A 167 2.19 -6.31 11.24
C GLY A 167 0.85 -5.78 10.70
N VAL A 168 0.84 -5.20 9.50
CA VAL A 168 -0.40 -4.74 8.86
C VAL A 168 -1.43 -5.87 8.78
N LYS A 169 -2.61 -5.64 9.36
CA LYS A 169 -3.70 -6.62 9.36
C LYS A 169 -4.36 -6.66 7.98
N VAL A 170 -4.12 -7.74 7.25
CA VAL A 170 -4.86 -8.00 6.02
C VAL A 170 -6.29 -8.37 6.36
N ARG A 171 -7.23 -7.57 5.86
CA ARG A 171 -8.66 -7.86 5.97
C ARG A 171 -8.98 -9.21 5.33
N LYS A 172 -9.47 -10.16 6.11
CA LYS A 172 -9.82 -11.52 5.65
C LYS A 172 -11.23 -11.59 5.06
N SER A 173 -12.12 -10.67 5.44
CA SER A 173 -13.52 -10.68 5.00
C SER A 173 -14.10 -9.28 4.80
N ARG A 174 -15.02 -9.14 3.82
CA ARG A 174 -15.80 -7.91 3.61
C ARG A 174 -16.69 -7.52 4.80
N HIS A 175 -16.91 -8.44 5.74
CA HIS A 175 -17.71 -8.23 6.96
C HIS A 175 -16.86 -7.94 8.19
N GLU A 176 -15.52 -8.04 8.10
CA GLU A 176 -14.68 -7.49 9.18
C GLU A 176 -14.96 -5.98 9.23
N PRO A 177 -15.24 -5.41 10.41
CA PRO A 177 -15.43 -3.98 10.53
C PRO A 177 -14.26 -3.28 9.86
N ILE A 178 -14.55 -2.36 8.93
CA ILE A 178 -13.60 -1.29 8.72
C ILE A 178 -13.67 -0.55 10.05
N GLU A 179 -12.59 -0.51 10.82
CA GLU A 179 -12.43 0.60 11.73
C GLU A 179 -12.41 1.82 10.80
N GLU A 180 -13.59 2.36 10.52
CA GLU A 180 -13.73 3.61 9.80
C GLU A 180 -13.08 4.62 10.74
N VAL A 181 -11.79 4.83 10.50
CA VAL A 181 -11.09 5.98 11.05
C VAL A 181 -11.89 7.16 10.53
N ASN A 182 -12.67 7.77 11.43
CA ASN A 182 -13.60 8.84 11.11
C ASN A 182 -12.87 9.90 10.27
N ASP A 183 -13.54 10.38 9.23
CA ASP A 183 -13.13 11.48 8.33
C ASP A 183 -12.99 12.85 9.05
N SER A 184 -12.85 12.87 10.38
CA SER A 184 -12.55 14.08 11.14
C SER A 184 -11.06 14.38 11.07
N SER A 185 -10.62 15.00 9.96
CA SER A 185 -9.59 16.06 9.89
C SER A 185 -8.31 15.99 10.76
N ASN A 186 -7.87 14.82 11.23
CA ASN A 186 -6.55 14.53 11.81
C ASN A 186 -6.43 13.00 11.91
N ILE A 187 -6.09 12.33 10.80
CA ILE A 187 -5.49 11.00 10.92
C ILE A 187 -4.10 11.25 11.49
N ASP A 188 -3.92 10.99 12.80
CA ASP A 188 -2.62 10.91 13.44
C ASP A 188 -1.69 10.10 12.54
N MET A 189 -0.52 10.66 12.26
CA MET A 189 0.48 10.02 11.43
C MET A 189 0.89 8.69 12.08
N SER A 190 0.70 7.58 11.37
CA SER A 190 1.10 6.25 11.85
C SER A 190 2.51 5.94 11.37
N ALA A 191 3.23 5.05 12.07
CA ALA A 191 4.56 4.65 11.66
C ALA A 191 4.52 3.88 10.32
N HIS A 192 3.43 3.17 10.02
CA HIS A 192 3.19 2.58 8.69
C HIS A 192 3.09 3.63 7.57
N ARG A 193 2.45 4.78 7.82
CA ARG A 193 2.43 5.90 6.86
C ARG A 193 3.82 6.50 6.66
N ILE A 194 4.60 6.65 7.74
CA ILE A 194 5.99 7.11 7.66
C ILE A 194 6.86 6.14 6.84
N VAL A 195 6.79 4.83 7.11
CA VAL A 195 7.49 3.80 6.32
C VAL A 195 7.06 3.85 4.85
N THR A 196 5.76 3.99 4.58
CA THR A 196 5.22 4.10 3.21
C THR A 196 5.79 5.33 2.49
N ALA A 197 5.88 6.48 3.17
CA ALA A 197 6.51 7.69 2.64
C ALA A 197 8.00 7.47 2.33
N ILE A 198 8.74 6.79 3.21
CA ILE A 198 10.15 6.43 2.99
C ILE A 198 10.30 5.51 1.76
N GLN A 199 9.43 4.52 1.60
CA GLN A 199 9.43 3.64 0.42
C GLN A 199 9.09 4.38 -0.88
N CYS A 200 8.19 5.35 -0.78
CA CYS A 200 7.78 6.22 -1.87
C CYS A 200 8.87 7.23 -2.28
N ALA A 201 9.76 7.61 -1.36
CA ALA A 201 10.89 8.51 -1.61
C ALA A 201 12.11 7.84 -2.29
N ASN A 202 11.87 6.77 -3.06
CA ASN A 202 12.91 5.94 -3.69
C ASN A 202 13.68 6.58 -4.86
N GLN A 203 13.36 7.82 -5.24
CA GLN A 203 14.20 8.62 -6.12
C GLN A 203 15.40 9.23 -5.37
N GLY A 204 15.42 9.12 -4.05
CA GLY A 204 16.58 9.44 -3.21
C GLY A 204 16.86 10.93 -3.06
N ASP A 205 15.94 11.81 -3.46
CA ASP A 205 16.11 13.28 -3.38
C ASP A 205 16.32 13.77 -1.93
N TRP A 206 15.90 12.98 -0.94
CA TRP A 206 16.07 13.26 0.49
C TRP A 206 17.43 12.80 1.05
N LEU A 207 18.20 12.03 0.29
CA LEU A 207 19.48 11.47 0.75
C LEU A 207 20.53 12.59 0.92
N PRO A 208 21.50 12.43 1.84
CA PRO A 208 22.44 13.47 2.19
C PRO A 208 23.55 13.62 1.14
N GLU A 209 23.92 12.52 0.49
CA GLU A 209 25.00 12.44 -0.50
C GLU A 209 24.51 12.81 -1.90
N ASP A 210 25.36 13.52 -2.64
CA ASP A 210 25.11 13.79 -4.04
C ASP A 210 25.17 12.49 -4.85
N ARG A 211 24.17 12.28 -5.69
CA ARG A 211 24.08 11.12 -6.59
C ARG A 211 25.29 11.07 -7.51
N GLN A 212 26.05 9.97 -7.43
CA GLN A 212 27.20 9.73 -8.29
C GLN A 212 26.75 9.04 -9.59
N GLU A 213 26.78 9.76 -10.71
CA GLU A 213 26.46 9.21 -12.04
C GLU A 213 27.66 8.45 -12.62
N LEU A 214 27.67 7.12 -12.46
CA LEU A 214 28.74 6.25 -12.95
C LEU A 214 28.19 5.22 -13.97
N PRO A 215 28.78 5.06 -15.17
CA PRO A 215 28.24 4.21 -16.24
C PRO A 215 27.99 2.74 -15.87
N TRP A 216 28.75 2.22 -14.90
CA TRP A 216 28.68 0.82 -14.45
C TRP A 216 27.84 0.64 -13.19
N LYS A 217 27.33 1.71 -12.59
CA LYS A 217 26.54 1.67 -11.36
C LYS A 217 25.05 1.68 -11.69
N LYS A 218 24.31 0.83 -10.98
CA LYS A 218 22.86 0.89 -10.96
C LYS A 218 22.44 1.44 -9.61
N ASP A 219 21.60 2.45 -9.65
CA ASP A 219 20.99 3.00 -8.46
C ASP A 219 19.99 2.00 -7.89
N LYS A 220 20.18 1.69 -6.62
CA LYS A 220 19.35 0.81 -5.83
C LYS A 220 18.95 1.55 -4.56
N TYR A 221 17.70 1.37 -4.17
CA TYR A 221 17.12 1.92 -2.96
C TYR A 221 16.16 0.87 -2.43
N LYS A 222 16.37 0.42 -1.20
CA LYS A 222 15.50 -0.57 -0.57
C LYS A 222 15.32 -0.27 0.90
N VAL A 223 14.09 -0.42 1.36
CA VAL A 223 13.69 -0.21 2.75
C VAL A 223 13.40 -1.57 3.39
N TYR A 224 13.96 -1.77 4.57
CA TYR A 224 13.70 -2.90 5.45
C TYR A 224 13.13 -2.36 6.76
N THR A 225 12.21 -3.09 7.37
CA THR A 225 11.55 -2.67 8.62
C THR A 225 11.92 -3.63 9.73
N GLU A 226 11.87 -3.18 10.98
CA GLU A 226 12.05 -4.04 12.17
C GLU A 226 13.39 -4.80 12.15
N VAL A 227 14.47 -4.16 11.68
CA VAL A 227 15.76 -4.82 11.45
C VAL A 227 16.44 -5.09 12.79
N PRO A 228 16.66 -6.36 13.17
CA PRO A 228 17.27 -6.71 14.44
C PRO A 228 18.78 -6.44 14.43
N VAL A 229 19.26 -5.81 15.49
CA VAL A 229 20.68 -5.55 15.76
C VAL A 229 21.04 -5.93 17.19
N TYR A 230 22.22 -6.51 17.37
CA TYR A 230 22.72 -6.87 18.69
C TYR A 230 23.67 -5.79 19.19
N THR A 231 23.14 -4.85 19.97
CA THR A 231 23.92 -3.75 20.54
C THR A 231 24.84 -4.20 21.70
N GLY A 232 24.72 -5.47 22.12
CA GLY A 232 25.46 -6.04 23.24
C GLY A 232 24.95 -5.59 24.62
N SER A 233 23.92 -4.72 24.68
CA SER A 233 23.36 -4.22 25.94
C SER A 233 22.26 -5.12 26.52
N THR A 234 21.68 -6.03 25.71
CA THR A 234 20.65 -7.00 26.11
C THR A 234 20.78 -8.34 25.38
N ASP A 235 20.25 -9.42 25.97
CA ASP A 235 20.22 -10.77 25.36
C ASP A 235 19.24 -10.87 24.18
N THR A 236 18.29 -9.93 24.09
CA THR A 236 17.38 -9.80 22.94
C THR A 236 17.91 -8.75 21.97
N PRO A 237 17.83 -8.99 20.65
CA PRO A 237 18.21 -7.95 19.68
C PRO A 237 17.27 -6.75 19.80
N ALA A 238 17.86 -5.56 19.79
CA ALA A 238 17.12 -4.33 19.55
C ALA A 238 16.69 -4.28 18.08
N ARG A 239 15.71 -3.44 17.73
CA ARG A 239 15.21 -3.34 16.37
C ARG A 239 15.25 -1.90 15.90
N ILE A 240 15.84 -1.68 14.74
CA ILE A 240 15.80 -0.39 14.05
C ILE A 240 14.49 -0.34 13.26
N ASP A 241 13.69 0.70 13.46
CA ASP A 241 12.34 0.80 12.88
C ASP A 241 12.35 0.68 11.36
N ALA A 242 13.22 1.45 10.70
CA ALA A 242 13.45 1.36 9.27
C ALA A 242 14.95 1.49 8.92
N VAL A 243 15.40 0.62 8.02
CA VAL A 243 16.74 0.66 7.43
C VAL A 243 16.62 0.86 5.93
N VAL A 244 17.20 1.93 5.43
CA VAL A 244 17.33 2.16 3.98
C VAL A 244 18.75 1.79 3.53
N ILE A 245 18.83 0.95 2.52
CA ILE A 245 20.09 0.61 1.84
C ILE A 245 20.05 1.19 0.43
N GLU A 246 21.06 2.00 0.12
CA GLU A 246 21.13 2.74 -1.13
C GLU A 246 22.53 2.70 -1.77
N THR A 247 22.60 2.98 -3.09
CA THR A 247 23.85 3.00 -3.86
C THR A 247 24.11 4.31 -4.62
N PHE A 248 23.28 5.31 -4.45
CA PHE A 248 23.24 6.59 -5.15
C PHE A 248 24.47 7.43 -4.80
N GLY A 249 24.82 7.52 -3.52
CA GLY A 249 26.03 8.22 -3.05
C GLY A 249 27.34 7.41 -3.21
N CYS A 250 27.24 6.10 -3.49
CA CYS A 250 28.41 5.23 -3.53
C CYS A 250 29.38 5.54 -4.66
N LYS A 251 30.67 5.51 -4.35
CA LYS A 251 31.79 5.72 -5.28
C LYS A 251 32.23 4.41 -5.92
N TYR A 252 32.21 3.32 -5.16
CA TYR A 252 32.63 2.00 -5.62
C TYR A 252 31.45 1.03 -5.78
N LYS A 253 31.58 0.07 -6.70
CA LYS A 253 30.50 -0.90 -7.05
C LYS A 253 30.16 -1.87 -5.90
N THR A 254 31.09 -2.06 -4.98
CA THR A 254 30.97 -2.95 -3.81
C THR A 254 30.42 -2.23 -2.58
N GLU A 255 30.16 -0.93 -2.69
CA GLU A 255 29.62 -0.15 -1.58
C GLU A 255 28.10 -0.14 -1.61
N ALA A 256 27.55 -0.03 -0.42
CA ALA A 256 26.20 0.43 -0.15
C ALA A 256 26.26 1.33 1.08
N ILE A 257 25.36 2.30 1.13
CA ILE A 257 25.20 3.22 2.25
C ILE A 257 23.96 2.78 3.02
N ILE A 258 24.09 2.75 4.35
CA ILE A 258 23.02 2.36 5.25
C ILE A 258 22.51 3.59 6.00
N HIS A 259 21.20 3.78 5.98
CA HIS A 259 20.49 4.77 6.78
C HIS A 259 19.67 4.02 7.82
N ALA A 260 20.00 4.19 9.10
CA ALA A 260 19.12 3.81 10.21
C ALA A 260 18.15 4.96 10.45
N ILE A 261 16.85 4.64 10.56
CA ILE A 261 15.78 5.60 10.74
C ILE A 261 14.91 5.12 11.89
N GLU A 262 14.89 5.90 12.96
CA GLU A 262 13.96 5.73 14.07
C GLU A 262 12.70 6.54 13.81
N ILE A 263 11.55 5.95 14.06
CA ILE A 263 10.25 6.51 13.74
C ILE A 263 9.49 6.76 15.04
N LYS A 264 9.23 8.02 15.37
CA LYS A 264 8.46 8.38 16.57
C LYS A 264 7.20 9.13 16.17
N VAL A 265 6.05 8.53 16.47
CA VAL A 265 4.72 9.08 16.13
C VAL A 265 4.06 9.84 17.27
N SER A 266 4.62 9.77 18.48
CA SER A 266 4.11 10.48 19.64
C SER A 266 5.23 11.06 20.50
N LYS A 267 4.91 12.11 21.25
CA LYS A 267 5.83 12.70 22.23
C LYS A 267 6.32 11.66 23.25
N SER A 268 5.40 10.85 23.78
CA SER A 268 5.73 9.83 24.79
C SER A 268 6.73 8.79 24.27
N ASP A 269 6.57 8.39 23.01
CA ASP A 269 7.46 7.41 22.37
C ASP A 269 8.87 7.98 22.17
N LEU A 270 8.96 9.24 21.71
CA LEU A 270 10.23 9.94 21.54
C LEU A 270 10.99 10.15 22.87
N GLU A 271 10.30 10.59 23.93
CA GLU A 271 10.93 10.89 25.22
C GLU A 271 11.32 9.63 26.01
N ALA A 272 10.60 8.52 25.80
CA ALA A 272 10.87 7.24 26.46
C ALA A 272 12.13 6.55 25.92
N ASP A 273 12.45 6.76 24.65
CA ASP A 273 13.56 6.08 24.01
C ASP A 273 14.90 6.78 24.29
N LYS A 274 15.65 6.19 25.22
CA LYS A 274 16.96 6.70 25.67
C LYS A 274 18.14 6.04 24.96
N LYS A 275 17.88 5.04 24.09
CA LYS A 275 18.92 4.15 23.56
C LYS A 275 19.09 4.20 22.05
N MET A 276 18.35 5.06 21.34
CA MET A 276 18.50 5.27 19.90
C MET A 276 19.95 5.59 19.45
N ASN A 277 20.80 6.15 20.33
CA ASN A 277 22.24 6.33 20.09
C ASN A 277 23.00 5.00 19.88
N GLU A 278 22.53 3.87 20.39
CA GLU A 278 23.18 2.56 20.16
C GLU A 278 23.14 2.15 18.67
N TYR A 279 22.24 2.73 17.86
CA TYR A 279 22.10 2.39 16.44
C TYR A 279 23.14 3.06 15.53
N THR A 280 23.88 4.07 16.02
CA THR A 280 24.88 4.79 15.21
C THR A 280 26.04 3.91 14.76
N ASP A 281 26.32 2.83 15.49
CA ASP A 281 27.37 1.88 15.14
C ASP A 281 26.99 1.01 13.94
N PHE A 282 25.71 0.90 13.59
CA PHE A 282 25.23 -0.01 12.55
C PHE A 282 24.99 0.67 11.20
N ALA A 283 25.06 1.99 11.11
CA ALA A 283 24.68 2.72 9.91
C ALA A 283 25.70 3.79 9.50
N ASN A 284 25.65 4.21 8.23
CA ASN A 284 26.39 5.37 7.74
C ASN A 284 25.71 6.68 8.11
N TYR A 285 24.38 6.66 8.22
CA TYR A 285 23.57 7.80 8.58
C TYR A 285 22.48 7.39 9.57
N MET A 286 22.24 8.23 10.56
CA MET A 286 21.15 8.05 11.53
C MET A 286 20.14 9.18 11.38
N TRP A 287 18.87 8.82 11.38
CA TRP A 287 17.75 9.71 11.19
C TRP A 287 16.70 9.48 12.27
N LEU A 288 16.05 10.58 12.65
CA LEU A 288 14.79 10.56 13.38
C LEU A 288 13.69 11.04 12.41
N ALA A 289 12.67 10.22 12.18
CA ALA A 289 11.53 10.52 11.33
C ALA A 289 10.28 10.72 12.21
N VAL A 290 9.67 11.90 12.09
CA VAL A 290 8.54 12.28 12.95
C VAL A 290 7.46 13.04 12.17
N PRO A 291 6.23 13.08 12.68
CA PRO A 291 5.19 13.98 12.20
C PRO A 291 5.56 15.47 12.44
N PRO A 292 5.01 16.43 11.66
CA PRO A 292 5.38 17.85 11.75
C PRO A 292 5.16 18.46 13.13
N GLU A 293 4.13 18.02 13.85
CA GLU A 293 3.80 18.45 15.20
C GLU A 293 4.88 18.11 16.25
N LEU A 294 5.72 17.10 15.98
CA LEU A 294 6.80 16.71 16.88
C LEU A 294 8.14 17.38 16.55
N LYS A 295 8.22 18.17 15.47
CA LYS A 295 9.47 18.79 14.98
C LYS A 295 10.33 19.37 16.11
N LYS A 296 9.76 20.27 16.92
CA LYS A 296 10.51 20.99 17.95
C LYS A 296 11.02 20.06 19.05
N ILE A 297 10.26 19.03 19.40
CA ILE A 297 10.64 18.05 20.42
C ILE A 297 11.78 17.17 19.89
N ALA A 298 11.68 16.76 18.62
CA ALA A 298 12.72 16.00 17.94
C ALA A 298 14.02 16.80 17.79
N GLU A 299 13.95 18.08 17.40
CA GLU A 299 15.11 18.97 17.34
C GLU A 299 15.81 19.08 18.70
N ASN A 300 15.05 19.36 19.76
CA ASN A 300 15.58 19.44 21.12
C ASN A 300 16.22 18.11 21.56
N TYR A 301 15.58 16.98 21.28
CA TYR A 301 16.14 15.67 21.62
C TYR A 301 17.48 15.44 20.92
N ILE A 302 17.57 15.73 19.61
CA ILE A 302 18.81 15.59 18.85
C ILE A 302 19.90 16.51 19.42
N ASP A 303 19.54 17.74 19.80
CA ASP A 303 20.49 18.71 20.37
C ASP A 303 20.98 18.28 21.77
N ASP A 304 20.08 17.77 22.61
CA ASP A 304 20.40 17.32 23.99
C ASP A 304 21.19 16.01 24.00
N ALA A 305 20.97 15.13 23.02
CA ALA A 305 21.55 13.80 22.97
C ALA A 305 22.98 13.75 22.39
N GLN A 306 23.56 14.86 21.88
CA GLN A 306 24.72 14.78 20.97
C GLN A 306 25.90 15.75 21.19
N GLY A 307 27.10 15.19 20.96
CA GLY A 307 28.39 15.87 20.76
C GLY A 307 28.71 16.11 19.25
N GLU A 308 29.91 15.76 18.76
CA GLU A 308 30.40 16.15 17.41
C GLU A 308 29.65 15.51 16.19
N GLN A 309 29.00 14.35 16.37
CA GLN A 309 28.23 13.65 15.33
C GLN A 309 26.73 13.97 15.47
N THR A 310 26.09 14.38 14.36
CA THR A 310 24.70 14.88 14.38
C THR A 310 23.75 14.00 13.56
N TRP A 311 22.61 13.64 14.14
CA TRP A 311 21.52 12.97 13.42
C TRP A 311 20.79 13.88 12.44
N GLY A 312 20.18 13.24 11.45
CA GLY A 312 19.24 13.88 10.55
C GLY A 312 17.83 13.89 11.12
N LEU A 313 17.01 14.83 10.64
CA LEU A 313 15.59 14.94 10.99
C LEU A 313 14.77 14.93 9.71
N LEU A 314 13.88 13.96 9.60
CA LEU A 314 12.86 13.86 8.56
C LEU A 314 11.51 14.21 9.16
N LEU A 315 10.77 15.09 8.49
CA LEU A 315 9.34 15.23 8.71
C LEU A 315 8.59 14.44 7.64
N VAL A 316 7.46 13.86 8.03
CA VAL A 316 6.50 13.29 7.08
C VAL A 316 5.29 14.20 7.01
N GLU A 317 5.21 14.97 5.94
CA GLU A 317 4.14 15.93 5.70
C GLU A 317 3.13 15.34 4.72
N THR A 318 1.85 15.56 4.98
CA THR A 318 0.79 15.27 3.99
C THR A 318 0.62 16.49 3.10
N ASP A 319 0.86 16.35 1.80
CA ASP A 319 0.62 17.43 0.85
C ASP A 319 -0.89 17.74 0.77
N PRO A 320 -1.33 18.99 0.95
CA PRO A 320 -2.76 19.31 1.03
C PRO A 320 -3.49 19.17 -0.31
N GLU A 321 -2.78 19.20 -1.44
CA GLU A 321 -3.36 19.10 -2.77
C GLU A 321 -3.52 17.65 -3.24
N SER A 322 -2.50 16.82 -3.03
CA SER A 322 -2.46 15.42 -3.46
C SER A 322 -2.89 14.44 -2.36
N GLU A 323 -2.84 14.86 -1.09
CA GLU A 323 -2.97 14.03 0.11
C GLU A 323 -1.87 12.97 0.24
N GLU A 324 -0.78 13.11 -0.54
CA GLU A 324 0.38 12.22 -0.50
C GLU A 324 1.29 12.58 0.69
N ASP A 325 1.65 11.56 1.47
CA ASP A 325 2.67 11.67 2.49
C ASP A 325 4.06 11.68 1.83
N HIS A 326 4.85 12.70 2.14
CA HIS A 326 6.19 12.90 1.59
C HIS A 326 7.21 13.28 2.66
N LEU A 327 8.47 12.98 2.37
CA LEU A 327 9.58 13.30 3.27
C LEU A 327 10.04 14.74 3.07
N VAL A 328 10.25 15.45 4.17
CA VAL A 328 10.89 16.77 4.21
C VAL A 328 12.13 16.68 5.09
N VAL A 329 13.30 16.96 4.50
CA VAL A 329 14.57 16.99 5.24
C VAL A 329 14.69 18.31 5.98
N VAL A 330 14.54 18.28 7.30
CA VAL A 330 14.72 19.46 8.17
C VAL A 330 16.18 19.63 8.56
N ARG A 331 16.86 18.52 8.82
CA ARG A 331 18.27 18.49 9.22
C ARG A 331 18.97 17.36 8.49
N LYS A 332 20.07 17.65 7.79
CA LYS A 332 20.93 16.62 7.20
C LYS A 332 21.82 16.00 8.28
N PRO A 333 21.96 14.66 8.33
CA PRO A 333 22.88 14.00 9.25
C PRO A 333 24.32 14.25 8.83
N LYS A 334 25.26 13.99 9.76
CA LYS A 334 26.66 13.75 9.41
C LYS A 334 26.91 12.26 9.21
N GLN A 335 27.91 11.96 8.41
CA GLN A 335 28.34 10.58 8.19
C GLN A 335 28.92 9.99 9.48
N LEU A 336 28.45 8.80 9.83
CA LEU A 336 28.87 8.01 10.98
C LEU A 336 29.93 6.99 10.57
N ALA A 337 30.72 6.54 11.54
CA ALA A 337 31.73 5.50 11.31
C ALA A 337 31.08 4.15 10.96
N GLY A 338 29.92 3.83 11.55
CA GLY A 338 29.17 2.61 11.27
C GLY A 338 30.01 1.35 11.45
N ILE A 339 30.74 1.23 12.57
CA ILE A 339 31.74 0.18 12.80
C ILE A 339 31.16 -1.24 12.77
N MET A 340 29.88 -1.40 13.06
CA MET A 340 29.12 -2.66 13.06
C MET A 340 28.11 -2.75 11.89
N ARG A 341 28.23 -1.90 10.87
CA ARG A 341 27.32 -1.94 9.70
C ARG A 341 27.32 -3.27 8.94
N GLY A 342 28.37 -4.08 9.11
CA GLY A 342 28.46 -5.44 8.56
C GLY A 342 27.32 -6.34 9.05
N ASP A 343 26.92 -6.19 10.31
CA ASP A 343 25.90 -7.03 10.96
C ASP A 343 24.53 -6.89 10.28
N ILE A 344 24.20 -5.69 9.79
CA ILE A 344 22.97 -5.49 9.00
C ILE A 344 23.05 -6.29 7.70
N PHE A 345 24.18 -6.29 7.00
CA PHE A 345 24.32 -7.08 5.78
C PHE A 345 24.26 -8.58 6.06
N GLU A 346 24.87 -9.05 7.15
CA GLU A 346 24.80 -10.46 7.55
C GLU A 346 23.36 -10.90 7.83
N TYR A 347 22.61 -10.13 8.62
CA TYR A 347 21.20 -10.39 8.86
C TYR A 347 20.40 -10.43 7.55
N LEU A 348 20.58 -9.44 6.69
CA LEU A 348 19.83 -9.36 5.43
C LEU A 348 20.18 -10.50 4.48
N VAL A 349 21.45 -10.93 4.40
CA VAL A 349 21.85 -12.10 3.61
C VAL A 349 21.25 -13.37 4.20
N ALA A 350 21.20 -13.51 5.52
CA ALA A 350 20.62 -14.65 6.22
C ALA A 350 19.12 -14.87 5.90
N GLN A 351 18.39 -13.81 5.50
CA GLN A 351 16.99 -13.93 5.07
C GLN A 351 16.81 -14.59 3.68
N TYR A 352 17.88 -14.69 2.88
CA TYR A 352 17.84 -15.14 1.49
C TYR A 352 18.62 -16.44 1.22
N ILE A 353 19.37 -16.94 2.19
CA ILE A 353 20.04 -18.25 2.17
C ILE A 353 19.19 -19.28 2.91
#